data_AF-A0A8X7BMB5-F1
#
_entry.id   AF-A0A8X7BMB5-F1
#
_cell.length_a   1.000
_cell.length_b   1.000
_cell.length_c   1.000
_cell.angle_alpha   90.00
_cell.angle_beta   90.00
_cell.angle_gamma   90.00
#
_symmetry.space_group_name_H-M   'P 1'
#
loop_
_entity.id
_entity.type
_entity.pdbx_description
1 polymer ?
#
loop_
_entity_poly.entity_id
_entity_poly.type
_entity_poly.pdbx_seq_one_letter_code
_entity_poly.pdbx_strand_id
1 'polypeptide(L)'
;MDKLKEGFYVDNLVTSVNSIKELGQLKSQSIQVRNEASFELRCWAHTGVKYEESQSVLGLKWDTETDELYCVGPQVDMEASEVVTKRKLLSVVNSMYDPIGFTSPATLLPKLQL
;
A
#
# COMPACT_ATOMS: atom_id res chain seq x y z
N MET A 1 14.48 -7.92 14.22
CA MET A 1 15.27 -7.64 13.00
C MET A 1 14.68 -8.33 11.78
N ASP A 2 14.23 -9.58 11.87
CA ASP A 2 13.77 -10.33 10.68
C ASP A 2 12.57 -9.67 9.99
N LYS A 3 11.54 -9.25 10.75
CA LYS A 3 10.40 -8.50 10.22
C LYS A 3 10.78 -7.18 9.52
N LEU A 4 11.86 -6.53 9.96
CA LEU A 4 12.33 -5.30 9.34
C LEU A 4 12.98 -5.61 7.97
N LYS A 5 13.67 -6.74 7.84
CA LYS A 5 14.31 -7.15 6.58
C LYS A 5 13.29 -7.64 5.54
N GLU A 6 12.24 -8.32 6.00
CA GLU A 6 11.25 -8.96 5.13
C GLU A 6 10.05 -8.06 4.83
N GLY A 7 9.74 -7.09 5.70
CA GLY A 7 8.55 -6.25 5.59
C GLY A 7 8.70 -5.03 4.67
N PHE A 8 9.87 -4.79 4.06
CA PHE A 8 10.06 -3.67 3.16
C PHE A 8 9.62 -3.99 1.74
N TYR A 9 8.78 -3.12 1.19
CA TYR A 9 8.52 -2.99 -0.24
C TYR A 9 9.00 -1.61 -0.71
N VAL A 10 10.15 -1.57 -1.38
CA VAL A 10 10.81 -0.33 -1.82
C VAL A 10 10.96 0.66 -0.66
N ASP A 11 10.11 1.68 -0.57
CA ASP A 11 10.11 2.73 0.45
C ASP A 11 9.07 2.53 1.56
N ASN A 12 8.22 1.50 1.49
CA ASN A 12 7.16 1.21 2.46
C ASN A 12 7.54 0.02 3.35
N LEU A 13 7.38 0.18 4.67
CA LEU A 13 7.48 -0.91 5.65
C LEU A 13 6.07 -1.38 6.01
N VAL A 14 5.70 -2.59 5.60
CA VAL A 14 4.37 -3.18 5.85
C VAL A 14 4.55 -4.54 6.51
N THR A 15 4.06 -4.71 7.74
CA THR A 15 4.17 -5.96 8.49
C THR A 15 3.07 -6.08 9.53
N SER A 16 2.76 -7.31 9.93
CA SER A 16 1.89 -7.62 11.07
C SER A 16 2.70 -7.89 12.34
N VAL A 17 2.11 -7.56 13.48
CA VAL A 17 2.64 -7.79 14.82
C VAL A 17 1.52 -8.30 15.73
N ASN A 18 1.87 -9.10 16.74
CA ASN A 18 0.86 -9.79 17.56
C ASN A 18 0.47 -8.99 18.81
N SER A 19 1.12 -7.85 19.07
CA SER A 19 0.82 -7.00 20.22
C SER A 19 1.18 -5.54 19.99
N ILE A 20 0.49 -4.64 20.70
CA ILE A 20 0.78 -3.20 20.72
C ILE A 20 2.20 -2.92 21.25
N LYS A 21 2.68 -3.75 22.18
CA LYS A 21 4.05 -3.65 22.69
C LYS A 21 5.08 -3.92 21.61
N GLU A 22 4.87 -4.98 20.82
CA GLU A 22 5.73 -5.32 19.68
C GLU A 22 5.68 -4.23 18.61
N LEU A 23 4.50 -3.65 18.34
CA LEU A 23 4.35 -2.49 17.45
C LEU A 23 5.22 -1.31 17.88
N GLY A 24 5.17 -0.94 19.17
CA GLY A 24 5.98 0.15 19.72
C GLY A 24 7.48 -0.12 19.62
N GLN A 25 7.91 -1.36 19.86
CA GLN A 25 9.30 -1.77 19.69
C GLN A 25 9.74 -1.70 18.23
N LEU A 26 8.92 -2.20 17.31
CA LEU A 26 9.19 -2.16 15.88
C LEU A 26 9.31 -0.72 15.38
N LYS A 27 8.41 0.16 15.80
CA LYS A 27 8.45 1.59 15.44
C LYS A 27 9.75 2.24 15.90
N SER A 28 10.13 2.05 17.16
CA SER A 28 11.38 2.57 17.71
C SER A 28 12.62 2.04 16.99
N GLN A 29 12.67 0.73 16.73
CA GLN A 29 13.78 0.11 15.99
C GLN A 29 13.88 0.63 14.56
N SER A 30 12.75 0.78 13.88
CA SER A 30 12.70 1.28 12.51
C SER A 30 13.22 2.72 12.42
N ILE A 31 12.83 3.59 13.37
CA ILE A 31 13.31 4.97 13.43
C ILE A 31 14.83 5.01 13.68
N GLN A 32 15.34 4.17 14.58
CA GLN A 32 16.78 4.12 14.88
C GLN A 32 17.60 3.74 13.64
N VAL A 33 17.29 2.61 13.01
CA VAL A 33 17.99 2.12 11.81
C VAL A 33 17.96 3.16 10.69
N ARG A 34 16.85 3.89 10.59
CA ARG A 34 16.65 4.85 9.52
C ARG A 34 17.36 6.18 9.75
N ASN A 35 17.44 6.63 11.01
CA ASN A 35 18.25 7.79 11.39
C ASN A 35 19.74 7.55 11.10
N GLU A 36 20.24 6.35 11.39
CA GLU A 36 21.61 5.95 11.04
C GLU A 36 21.85 6.00 9.52
N ALA A 37 20.82 5.69 8.73
CA ALA A 37 20.87 5.72 7.27
C ALA A 37 20.46 7.09 6.65
N SER A 38 20.18 8.12 7.46
CA SER A 38 19.68 9.44 7.00
C SER A 38 18.43 9.41 6.13
N PHE A 39 17.57 8.41 6.33
CA PHE A 39 16.26 8.35 5.69
C PHE A 39 15.20 8.85 6.71
N GLU A 40 14.11 9.53 6.31
CA GLU A 40 12.99 9.91 7.24
C GLU A 40 11.62 9.18 7.05
N LEU A 41 11.19 8.28 7.97
CA LEU A 41 9.92 7.52 7.82
C LEU A 41 8.75 8.47 8.02
N ARG A 42 7.99 8.69 6.95
CA ARG A 42 6.80 9.52 6.97
C ARG A 42 5.58 8.64 7.21
N CYS A 43 4.74 9.09 8.14
CA CYS A 43 3.41 8.55 8.46
C CYS A 43 3.41 7.09 8.97
N TRP A 44 2.77 6.86 10.12
CA TRP A 44 2.60 5.53 10.71
C TRP A 44 1.11 5.26 10.89
N ALA A 45 0.63 4.15 10.35
CA ALA A 45 -0.73 3.68 10.52
C ALA A 45 -0.74 2.22 10.98
N HIS A 46 -1.73 1.85 11.79
CA HIS A 46 -1.96 0.46 12.19
C HIS A 46 -3.46 0.19 12.37
N THR A 47 -3.84 -1.09 12.30
CA THR A 47 -5.21 -1.55 12.51
C THR A 47 -5.71 -1.20 13.92
N GLY A 48 -7.01 -0.94 14.04
CA GLY A 48 -7.71 -0.64 15.30
C GLY A 48 -7.70 0.84 15.69
N VAL A 49 -7.23 1.74 14.83
CA VAL A 49 -7.23 3.19 15.07
C VAL A 49 -7.94 3.90 13.94
N LYS A 50 -8.93 4.73 14.28
CA LYS A 50 -9.55 5.64 13.33
C LYS A 50 -8.64 6.84 13.08
N TYR A 51 -8.18 7.00 11.84
CA TYR A 51 -7.49 8.20 11.42
C TYR A 51 -8.48 9.16 10.73
N GLU A 52 -8.31 10.48 10.94
CA GLU A 52 -9.12 11.49 10.24
C GLU A 52 -8.85 11.51 8.74
N GLU A 53 -7.61 11.19 8.35
CA GLU A 53 -7.18 11.10 6.96
C GLU A 53 -7.23 9.65 6.46
N SER A 54 -7.68 9.49 5.21
CA SER A 54 -7.72 8.21 4.51
C SER A 54 -6.30 7.67 4.30
N GLN A 55 -6.01 6.51 4.89
CA GLN A 55 -4.71 5.86 4.77
C GLN A 55 -4.57 5.15 3.42
N SER A 56 -3.36 5.18 2.87
CA SER A 56 -3.00 4.45 1.66
C SER A 56 -1.77 3.58 1.87
N VAL A 57 -1.80 2.35 1.36
CA VAL A 57 -0.71 1.39 1.45
C VAL A 57 -0.52 0.73 0.09
N LEU A 58 0.69 0.79 -0.47
CA LEU A 58 1.01 0.20 -1.78
C LEU A 58 0.07 0.62 -2.92
N GLY A 59 -0.42 1.86 -2.91
CA GLY A 59 -1.37 2.38 -3.91
C GLY A 59 -2.84 1.99 -3.68
N LEU A 60 -3.14 1.23 -2.63
CA LEU A 60 -4.50 0.89 -2.18
C LEU A 60 -4.96 1.84 -1.09
N LYS A 61 -6.27 1.98 -0.93
CA LYS A 61 -6.87 2.59 0.26
C LYS A 61 -7.01 1.55 1.35
N TRP A 62 -6.79 1.97 2.59
CA TRP A 62 -6.88 1.11 3.76
C TRP A 62 -7.84 1.69 4.79
N ASP A 63 -8.85 0.92 5.15
CA ASP A 63 -9.64 1.15 6.35
C ASP A 63 -8.98 0.42 7.51
N THR A 64 -8.49 1.23 8.44
CA THR A 64 -7.75 0.78 9.62
C THR A 64 -8.68 0.30 10.74
N GLU A 65 -9.99 0.62 10.71
CA GLU A 65 -10.96 0.11 11.67
C GLU A 65 -11.35 -1.33 11.34
N THR A 66 -11.62 -1.61 10.06
CA THR A 66 -12.07 -2.93 9.58
C THR A 66 -10.95 -3.84 9.08
N ASP A 67 -9.74 -3.29 8.91
CA ASP A 67 -8.59 -3.95 8.29
C ASP A 67 -8.81 -4.31 6.81
N GLU A 68 -9.66 -3.55 6.11
CA GLU A 68 -10.03 -3.80 4.72
C GLU A 68 -9.24 -2.91 3.74
N LEU A 69 -8.79 -3.51 2.64
CA LEU A 69 -8.11 -2.82 1.54
C LEU A 69 -9.04 -2.64 0.36
N TYR A 70 -9.05 -1.44 -0.22
CA TYR A 70 -9.91 -1.10 -1.34
C TYR A 70 -9.12 -0.50 -2.50
N CYS A 71 -9.51 -0.90 -3.71
CA CYS A 71 -9.11 -0.25 -4.94
C CYS A 71 -10.08 0.92 -5.17
N VAL A 72 -9.56 2.15 -5.29
CA VAL A 72 -10.39 3.26 -5.73
C VAL A 72 -10.42 3.24 -7.25
N GLY A 73 -11.58 2.91 -7.82
CA GLY A 73 -11.77 2.98 -9.26
C GLY A 73 -11.50 4.40 -9.78
N PRO A 74 -10.89 4.54 -10.97
CA PRO A 74 -10.63 5.84 -11.56
C PRO A 74 -11.94 6.64 -11.65
N GLN A 75 -11.97 7.78 -10.97
CA GLN A 75 -13.03 8.77 -11.13
C GLN A 75 -12.82 9.42 -12.49
N VAL A 76 -13.43 8.85 -13.53
CA VAL A 76 -13.34 9.43 -14.86
C VAL A 76 -14.41 10.50 -14.96
N ASP A 77 -14.04 11.73 -14.61
CA ASP A 77 -14.80 12.91 -15.00
C ASP A 77 -14.65 13.06 -16.51
N MET A 78 -15.41 12.28 -17.26
CA MET A 78 -15.59 12.50 -18.69
C MET A 78 -16.53 13.69 -18.84
N GLU A 79 -16.01 14.90 -18.68
CA GLU A 79 -16.69 16.02 -19.32
C GLU A 79 -16.78 15.68 -20.81
N ALA A 80 -17.99 15.71 -21.38
CA ALA A 80 -18.30 15.24 -22.73
C ALA A 80 -17.50 15.96 -23.85
N SER A 81 -16.64 16.92 -23.50
CA SER A 81 -15.83 17.76 -24.37
C SER A 81 -14.32 17.46 -24.31
N GLU A 82 -13.83 16.60 -23.40
CA GLU A 82 -12.40 16.30 -23.33
C GLU A 82 -11.95 15.30 -24.40
N VAL A 83 -10.90 15.67 -25.15
CA VAL A 83 -10.28 14.79 -26.14
C VAL A 83 -9.61 13.60 -25.43
N VAL A 84 -10.17 12.42 -25.61
CA VAL A 84 -9.61 11.17 -25.06
C VAL A 84 -8.28 10.87 -25.75
N THR A 85 -7.17 11.03 -25.01
CA THR A 85 -5.83 10.68 -25.49
C THR A 85 -5.45 9.26 -25.05
N LYS A 86 -4.56 8.59 -25.81
CA LYS A 86 -3.97 7.30 -25.41
C LYS A 86 -3.37 7.35 -24.00
N ARG A 87 -2.79 8.49 -23.59
CA ARG A 87 -2.25 8.70 -22.25
C ARG A 87 -3.33 8.66 -21.17
N LYS A 88 -4.47 9.33 -21.39
CA LYS A 88 -5.59 9.34 -20.42
C LYS A 88 -6.21 7.96 -20.27
N LEU A 89 -6.42 7.26 -21.39
CA LEU A 89 -6.89 5.87 -21.39
C LEU A 89 -5.93 4.95 -20.63
N LEU A 90 -4.63 5.02 -20.94
CA LEU A 90 -3.62 4.18 -20.28
C LEU A 90 -3.52 4.49 -18.78
N SER A 91 -3.67 5.75 -18.38
CA SER A 91 -3.71 6.15 -16.96
C SER A 91 -4.89 5.51 -16.22
N VAL A 92 -6.09 5.51 -16.82
CA VAL A 92 -7.29 4.88 -16.26
C VAL A 92 -7.11 3.37 -16.15
N VAL A 93 -6.61 2.73 -17.21
CA VAL A 93 -6.32 1.30 -17.23
C VAL A 93 -5.31 0.96 -16.13
N ASN A 94 -4.15 1.61 -16.11
CA ASN A 94 -3.09 1.33 -15.13
C ASN A 94 -3.54 1.56 -13.68
N SER A 95 -4.38 2.57 -13.41
CA SER A 95 -4.92 2.78 -12.05
C SER A 95 -5.73 1.59 -11.51
N MET A 96 -6.29 0.74 -12.38
CA MET A 96 -6.96 -0.50 -11.97
C MET A 96 -5.98 -1.68 -11.90
N TYR A 97 -4.99 -1.74 -12.79
CA TYR A 97 -4.04 -2.85 -12.85
C TYR A 97 -2.92 -2.78 -11.80
N ASP A 98 -2.53 -1.58 -11.34
CA ASP A 98 -1.53 -1.40 -10.28
C ASP A 98 -1.98 -2.07 -8.96
N PRO A 99 -3.21 -1.85 -8.46
CA PRO A 99 -3.82 -2.61 -7.35
C PRO A 99 -3.90 -4.12 -7.57
N ILE A 100 -4.33 -4.53 -8.77
CA ILE A 100 -4.55 -5.95 -9.13
C ILE A 100 -3.22 -6.71 -9.22
N GLY A 101 -2.11 -6.01 -9.49
CA GLY A 101 -0.76 -6.59 -9.49
C GLY A 101 -0.44 -7.35 -8.19
N PHE A 102 -1.00 -6.93 -7.05
CA PHE A 102 -0.88 -7.65 -5.78
C PHE A 102 -1.49 -9.06 -5.82
N THR A 103 -2.57 -9.27 -6.60
CA THR A 103 -3.21 -10.58 -6.81
C THR A 103 -2.55 -11.41 -7.90
N SER A 104 -1.57 -10.84 -8.62
CA SER A 104 -0.85 -11.50 -9.71
C SER A 104 -0.20 -12.82 -9.27
N PRO A 105 0.52 -12.92 -8.13
CA PRO A 105 1.09 -14.21 -7.69
C PRO A 105 0.04 -15.29 -7.45
N ALA A 106 -1.12 -14.92 -6.90
CA ALA A 106 -2.22 -15.85 -6.64
C ALA A 106 -2.87 -16.36 -7.94
N THR A 107 -2.88 -15.55 -9.01
CA THR A 107 -3.44 -15.94 -10.32
C THR A 107 -2.40 -16.53 -11.28
N LEU A 108 -1.10 -16.23 -11.09
CA LEU A 108 -0.01 -16.82 -11.86
C LEU A 108 0.24 -18.28 -11.50
N LEU A 109 0.18 -18.64 -10.21
CA LEU A 109 0.41 -20.03 -9.77
C LEU A 109 -0.53 -21.03 -10.47
N PRO A 110 -1.85 -20.81 -10.55
CA PRO A 110 -2.75 -21.65 -11.33
C PRO A 110 -2.43 -21.69 -12.83
N LYS A 111 -1.97 -20.57 -13.40
CA LYS A 111 -1.67 -20.45 -14.84
C LYS A 111 -0.34 -21.11 -15.23
N LEU A 112 0.61 -21.21 -14.32
CA LEU A 112 1.90 -21.89 -14.52
C LEU A 112 1.82 -23.40 -14.31
N GLN A 113 0.77 -23.88 -13.64
CA GLN A 113 0.51 -25.31 -13.41
C GLN A 113 -0.41 -25.94 -14.47
N LEU A 114 -0.88 -25.15 -15.44
CA LEU A 114 -1.59 -25.58 -16.64
C LEU A 114 -0.63 -25.58 -17.84
#